data_AF-A0A0E4BA75-F1
#
_entry.id   AF-A0A0E4BA75-F1
#
_cell.length_a   1.000
_cell.length_b   1.000
_cell.length_c   1.000
_cell.angle_alpha   90.00
_cell.angle_beta   90.00
_cell.angle_gamma   90.00
#
_symmetry.space_group_name_H-M   'P 1'
#
loop_
_entity.id
_entity.type
_entity.pdbx_description
1 polymer ?
#
loop_
_entity_poly.entity_id
_entity_poly.type
_entity_poly.pdbx_seq_one_letter_code
_entity_poly.pdbx_strand_id
1 'polypeptide(L)'
;VPKNPHGVNVDPTGKYAMCSGKLSPTVTVVQIDKLAAVFAGKAKPISAVVAQPEVGLGPLHTAFDNKGNAYTSIFIDSVVTKWNIAKAIEAYKAAGAEQVYGKKKAKKTSINPIIQKIDVHYQIGHINASMSETKEADGKWLIALCKFSKDRFLNVGPLHPENDQLIDISG
;
A
#
# COMPACT_ATOMS: atom_id res chain seq x y z
N VAL A 1 6.65 -13.93 4.49
CA VAL A 1 5.24 -14.30 4.75
C VAL A 1 4.54 -13.03 5.20
N PRO A 2 3.55 -12.48 4.47
CA PRO A 2 2.68 -11.43 4.99
C PRO A 2 2.09 -11.90 6.33
N LYS A 3 2.18 -11.07 7.38
CA LYS A 3 1.97 -11.52 8.76
C LYS A 3 0.92 -10.62 9.43
N ASN A 4 -0.23 -11.21 9.75
CA ASN A 4 -1.42 -10.52 10.24
C ASN A 4 -1.77 -9.29 9.37
N PRO A 5 -1.97 -9.48 8.05
CA PRO A 5 -2.27 -8.38 7.14
C PRO A 5 -3.52 -7.61 7.59
N HIS A 6 -3.64 -6.36 7.14
CA HIS A 6 -4.68 -5.44 7.63
C HIS A 6 -5.56 -4.91 6.50
N GLY A 7 -5.17 -3.83 5.84
CA GLY A 7 -5.93 -3.26 4.72
C GLY A 7 -5.94 -4.17 3.50
N VAL A 8 -7.11 -4.21 2.84
CA VAL A 8 -7.30 -4.80 1.52
C VAL A 8 -8.01 -3.75 0.68
N ASN A 9 -7.30 -3.19 -0.31
CA ASN A 9 -7.78 -2.07 -1.10
C ASN A 9 -7.73 -2.43 -2.59
N VAL A 10 -8.84 -2.22 -3.32
CA VAL A 10 -8.92 -2.49 -4.76
C VAL A 10 -8.61 -1.22 -5.52
N ASP A 11 -7.74 -1.30 -6.52
CA ASP A 11 -7.38 -0.13 -7.33
C ASP A 11 -8.54 0.37 -8.20
N PRO A 12 -8.53 1.64 -8.64
CA PRO A 12 -9.59 2.22 -9.47
C PRO A 12 -9.90 1.46 -10.76
N THR A 13 -8.93 0.68 -11.28
CA THR A 13 -9.16 -0.14 -12.47
C THR A 13 -9.89 -1.45 -12.19
N GLY A 14 -10.00 -1.85 -10.92
CA GLY A 14 -10.57 -3.12 -10.49
C GLY A 14 -9.73 -4.35 -10.86
N LYS A 15 -8.46 -4.16 -11.27
CA LYS A 15 -7.57 -5.25 -11.70
C LYS A 15 -6.77 -5.84 -10.54
N TYR A 16 -6.48 -5.04 -9.52
CA TYR A 16 -5.53 -5.38 -8.48
C TYR A 16 -6.10 -5.10 -7.09
N ALA A 17 -5.91 -6.05 -6.17
CA ALA A 17 -6.15 -5.87 -4.74
C ALA A 17 -4.81 -5.81 -3.99
N MET A 18 -4.67 -4.79 -3.14
CA MET A 18 -3.48 -4.49 -2.34
C MET A 18 -3.72 -4.93 -0.91
N CYS A 19 -3.03 -5.99 -0.48
CA CYS A 19 -3.10 -6.53 0.87
C CYS A 19 -1.90 -6.05 1.69
N SER A 20 -2.12 -5.10 2.60
CA SER A 20 -1.08 -4.47 3.42
C SER A 20 -0.59 -5.40 4.53
N GLY A 21 0.73 -5.60 4.60
CA GLY A 21 1.35 -6.68 5.36
C GLY A 21 1.43 -6.52 6.89
N LYS A 22 1.11 -5.35 7.44
CA LYS A 22 1.22 -4.97 8.86
C LYS A 22 2.53 -5.41 9.53
N LEU A 23 2.60 -6.63 10.06
CA LEU A 23 3.80 -7.16 10.71
C LEU A 23 4.88 -7.58 9.68
N SER A 24 4.53 -7.67 8.40
CA SER A 24 5.47 -7.73 7.28
C SER A 24 5.60 -6.34 6.66
N PRO A 25 6.83 -5.89 6.31
CA PRO A 25 7.06 -4.56 5.74
C PRO A 25 6.68 -4.44 4.25
N THR A 26 5.73 -5.27 3.79
CA THR A 26 5.37 -5.40 2.37
C THR A 26 3.89 -5.15 2.12
N VAL A 27 3.54 -4.83 0.88
CA VAL A 27 2.17 -4.93 0.36
C VAL A 27 2.13 -6.08 -0.64
N THR A 28 1.13 -6.95 -0.57
CA THR A 28 0.95 -8.03 -1.55
C THR A 28 -0.07 -7.61 -2.59
N VAL A 29 0.30 -7.63 -3.87
CA VAL A 29 -0.57 -7.26 -4.99
C VAL A 29 -1.15 -8.52 -5.62
N VAL A 30 -2.47 -8.65 -5.56
CA VAL A 30 -3.24 -9.76 -6.13
C VAL A 30 -3.91 -9.29 -7.42
N GLN A 31 -3.72 -10.00 -8.52
CA GLN A 31 -4.44 -9.74 -9.77
C GLN A 31 -5.79 -10.47 -9.72
N ILE A 32 -6.89 -9.72 -9.79
CA ILE A 32 -8.25 -10.19 -9.48
C ILE A 32 -8.75 -11.17 -10.55
N ASP A 33 -8.45 -10.94 -11.82
CA ASP A 33 -8.86 -11.83 -12.93
C ASP A 33 -8.32 -13.27 -12.79
N LYS A 34 -7.17 -13.46 -12.13
CA LYS A 34 -6.58 -14.78 -11.87
C LYS A 34 -7.33 -15.58 -10.82
N LEU A 35 -8.18 -14.94 -10.02
CA LEU A 35 -8.92 -15.62 -8.95
C LEU A 35 -9.89 -16.67 -9.50
N ALA A 36 -10.49 -16.46 -10.68
CA ALA A 36 -11.40 -17.43 -11.28
C ALA A 36 -10.75 -18.81 -11.50
N ALA A 37 -9.49 -18.83 -11.97
CA ALA A 37 -8.73 -20.07 -12.13
C ALA A 37 -8.38 -20.73 -10.79
N VAL A 38 -8.15 -19.93 -9.75
CA VAL A 38 -7.91 -20.42 -8.38
C VAL A 38 -9.16 -21.11 -7.82
N PHE A 39 -10.32 -20.46 -7.92
CA PHE A 39 -11.60 -21.04 -7.49
C PHE A 39 -11.96 -22.31 -8.26
N ALA A 40 -11.63 -22.36 -9.56
CA ALA A 40 -11.83 -23.55 -10.38
C ALA A 40 -10.83 -24.69 -10.11
N GLY A 41 -9.88 -24.52 -9.17
CA GLY A 41 -8.83 -25.50 -8.88
C GLY A 41 -7.78 -25.66 -10.00
N LYS A 42 -7.81 -24.78 -11.01
CA LYS A 42 -6.88 -24.81 -12.16
C LYS A 42 -5.55 -24.09 -11.88
N ALA A 43 -5.48 -23.32 -10.80
CA ALA A 43 -4.29 -22.61 -10.38
C ALA A 43 -4.16 -22.59 -8.85
N LYS A 44 -2.92 -22.53 -8.34
CA LYS A 44 -2.66 -22.38 -6.90
C LYS A 44 -2.98 -20.94 -6.47
N PRO A 45 -3.50 -20.68 -5.25
CA PRO A 45 -3.80 -19.32 -4.79
C PRO A 45 -2.66 -18.30 -4.96
N ILE A 46 -1.42 -18.74 -4.73
CA ILE A 46 -0.23 -17.89 -4.87
C ILE A 46 0.01 -17.39 -6.30
N SER A 47 -0.53 -18.06 -7.32
CA SER A 47 -0.39 -17.62 -8.73
C SER A 47 -1.13 -16.31 -9.03
N ALA A 48 -2.08 -15.93 -8.17
CA ALA A 48 -2.78 -14.65 -8.25
C ALA A 48 -1.92 -13.48 -7.75
N VAL A 49 -0.84 -13.73 -7.00
CA VAL A 49 0.09 -12.68 -6.54
C VAL A 49 1.02 -12.28 -7.68
N VAL A 50 1.09 -10.98 -7.96
CA VAL A 50 1.88 -10.43 -9.08
C VAL A 50 2.91 -9.39 -8.65
N ALA A 51 2.87 -8.94 -7.40
CA ALA A 51 3.95 -8.16 -6.79
C ALA A 51 3.94 -8.29 -5.26
N GLN A 52 5.08 -8.05 -4.63
CA GLN A 52 5.19 -7.91 -3.18
C GLN A 52 6.28 -6.89 -2.81
N PRO A 53 6.11 -5.59 -3.13
CA PRO A 53 7.09 -4.56 -2.79
C PRO A 53 7.25 -4.39 -1.28
N GLU A 54 8.48 -4.18 -0.83
CA GLU A 54 8.79 -3.69 0.52
C GLU A 54 8.61 -2.17 0.56
N VAL A 55 7.69 -1.69 1.41
CA VAL A 55 7.22 -0.29 1.41
C VAL A 55 7.57 0.47 2.70
N GLY A 56 7.93 -0.24 3.78
CA GLY A 56 8.28 0.34 5.07
C GLY A 56 7.76 -0.50 6.25
N LEU A 57 8.07 -0.11 7.48
CA LEU A 57 7.68 -0.83 8.69
C LEU A 57 6.23 -0.52 9.09
N GLY A 58 5.38 -1.55 9.13
CA GLY A 58 3.98 -1.40 9.54
C GLY A 58 3.04 -0.88 8.44
N PRO A 59 3.03 -1.42 7.21
CA PRO A 59 2.06 -1.02 6.20
C PRO A 59 0.64 -1.41 6.60
N LEU A 60 -0.30 -0.47 6.64
CA LEU A 60 -1.68 -0.71 7.10
C LEU A 60 -2.73 -0.62 6.00
N HIS A 61 -2.79 0.47 5.23
CA HIS A 61 -3.81 0.71 4.19
C HIS A 61 -3.20 1.32 2.95
N THR A 62 -3.86 1.17 1.80
CA THR A 62 -3.40 1.72 0.52
C THR A 62 -4.52 2.49 -0.17
N ALA A 63 -4.22 3.71 -0.64
CA ALA A 63 -5.07 4.51 -1.54
C ALA A 63 -4.39 4.66 -2.91
N PHE A 64 -5.11 5.23 -3.88
CA PHE A 64 -4.70 5.25 -5.29
C PHE A 64 -4.96 6.60 -5.96
N ASP A 65 -4.14 6.93 -6.95
CA ASP A 65 -4.40 8.02 -7.90
C ASP A 65 -4.90 7.49 -9.25
N ASN A 66 -5.09 8.39 -10.21
CA ASN A 66 -5.44 8.07 -11.60
C ASN A 66 -4.23 7.83 -12.52
N LYS A 67 -3.02 7.79 -11.97
CA LYS A 67 -1.75 7.64 -12.70
C LYS A 67 -1.13 6.25 -12.47
N GLY A 68 -1.82 5.37 -11.75
CA GLY A 68 -1.36 4.02 -11.43
C GLY A 68 -0.39 3.96 -10.25
N ASN A 69 -0.34 5.01 -9.42
CA ASN A 69 0.40 5.02 -8.17
C ASN A 69 -0.50 4.62 -7.00
N ALA A 70 0.15 4.02 -6.02
CA ALA A 70 -0.42 3.62 -4.75
C ALA A 70 0.26 4.38 -3.61
N TYR A 71 -0.51 4.72 -2.60
CA TYR A 71 -0.10 5.48 -1.42
C TYR A 71 -0.38 4.60 -0.20
N THR A 72 0.66 4.02 0.38
CA THR A 72 0.50 3.12 1.53
C THR A 72 0.85 3.82 2.82
N SER A 73 -0.03 3.73 3.82
CA SER A 73 0.23 4.20 5.17
C SER A 73 1.20 3.28 5.89
N ILE A 74 2.29 3.85 6.42
CA ILE A 74 3.35 3.12 7.13
C ILE A 74 3.33 3.56 8.60
N PHE A 75 2.72 2.75 9.45
CA PHE A 75 2.42 3.10 10.85
C PHE A 75 3.66 3.30 11.72
N ILE A 76 4.64 2.39 11.63
CA ILE A 76 5.83 2.42 12.50
C ILE A 76 6.79 3.52 12.04
N ASP A 77 7.06 3.61 10.73
CA ASP A 77 7.92 4.67 10.19
C ASP A 77 7.24 6.05 10.22
N SER A 78 5.92 6.11 10.43
CA SER A 78 5.12 7.35 10.42
C SER A 78 5.20 8.11 9.09
N VAL A 79 5.13 7.39 7.97
CA VAL A 79 5.19 7.96 6.62
C VAL A 79 4.05 7.48 5.74
N VAL A 80 3.77 8.21 4.67
CA VAL A 80 3.09 7.72 3.49
C VAL A 80 4.16 7.33 2.46
N THR A 81 4.13 6.08 1.99
CA THR A 81 4.99 5.63 0.88
C THR A 81 4.20 5.68 -0.43
N LYS A 82 4.61 6.54 -1.37
CA LYS A 82 4.12 6.55 -2.76
C LYS A 82 4.94 5.59 -3.60
N TRP A 83 4.28 4.68 -4.32
CA TRP A 83 4.92 3.69 -5.19
C TRP A 83 4.09 3.41 -6.43
N ASN A 84 4.71 2.91 -7.50
CA ASN A 84 4.03 2.61 -8.75
C ASN A 84 3.72 1.11 -8.87
N ILE A 85 2.47 0.79 -9.19
CA ILE A 85 1.98 -0.60 -9.23
C ILE A 85 2.65 -1.38 -10.36
N ALA A 86 2.75 -0.80 -11.56
CA ALA A 86 3.34 -1.45 -12.72
C ALA A 86 4.84 -1.74 -12.51
N LYS A 87 5.60 -0.78 -11.97
CA LYS A 87 7.02 -0.98 -11.61
C LYS A 87 7.19 -2.07 -10.56
N ALA A 88 6.26 -2.19 -9.59
CA ALA A 88 6.33 -3.25 -8.58
C ALA A 88 6.14 -4.63 -9.20
N ILE A 89 5.22 -4.76 -10.16
CA ILE A 89 5.00 -6.00 -10.92
C ILE A 89 6.21 -6.33 -11.80
N GLU A 90 6.80 -5.33 -12.47
CA GLU A 90 8.00 -5.49 -13.29
C GLU A 90 9.19 -5.96 -12.44
N ALA A 91 9.43 -5.31 -11.29
CA ALA A 91 10.47 -5.69 -10.34
C ALA A 91 10.27 -7.12 -9.83
N TYR A 92 9.03 -7.50 -9.53
CA TYR A 92 8.70 -8.86 -9.07
C TYR A 92 9.00 -9.93 -10.13
N LYS A 93 8.62 -9.68 -11.39
CA LYS A 93 8.94 -10.55 -12.53
C LYS A 93 10.45 -10.65 -12.77
N ALA A 94 11.16 -9.52 -12.79
CA ALA A 94 12.60 -9.46 -13.02
C ALA A 94 13.40 -10.18 -11.92
N ALA A 95 12.88 -10.21 -10.68
CA ALA A 95 13.48 -10.95 -9.59
C ALA A 95 13.39 -12.48 -9.75
N GLY A 96 12.66 -12.98 -10.77
CA GLY A 96 12.33 -14.39 -10.91
C GLY A 96 11.51 -14.91 -9.74
N ALA A 97 10.79 -14.02 -9.05
CA ALA A 97 9.99 -14.35 -7.89
C ALA A 97 8.69 -15.02 -8.34
N GLU A 98 8.75 -16.28 -8.76
CA GLU A 98 7.58 -17.15 -8.70
C GLU A 98 7.54 -17.74 -7.29
N GLN A 99 6.66 -17.19 -6.45
CA GLN A 99 6.56 -17.54 -5.02
C GLN A 99 7.77 -16.96 -4.27
N VAL A 100 7.65 -16.45 -3.04
CA VAL A 100 7.26 -17.25 -1.90
C VAL A 100 6.74 -16.37 -0.76
N TYR A 101 5.80 -16.92 -0.01
CA TYR A 101 5.64 -16.75 1.43
C TYR A 101 6.99 -16.96 2.19
N GLY A 102 7.99 -16.09 1.99
CA GLY A 102 9.24 -16.03 2.77
C GLY A 102 10.30 -17.13 2.60
N LYS A 103 10.24 -18.04 1.61
CA LYS A 103 11.28 -19.12 1.47
C LYS A 103 12.35 -18.91 0.39
N LYS A 104 12.24 -17.90 -0.48
CA LYS A 104 13.35 -17.47 -1.37
C LYS A 104 13.53 -15.96 -1.25
N LYS A 105 14.76 -15.50 -1.00
CA LYS A 105 15.10 -14.08 -1.12
C LYS A 105 15.01 -13.73 -2.61
N ALA A 106 14.15 -12.75 -2.93
CA ALA A 106 14.08 -12.19 -4.28
C ALA A 106 15.48 -11.72 -4.71
N LYS A 107 15.86 -11.96 -5.98
CA LYS A 107 17.08 -11.37 -6.52
C LYS A 107 16.93 -9.84 -6.48
N LYS A 108 17.99 -9.15 -6.09
CA LYS A 108 18.01 -7.68 -6.12
C LYS A 108 17.86 -7.23 -7.58
N THR A 109 16.84 -6.44 -7.86
CA THR A 109 16.62 -5.83 -9.18
C THR A 109 17.02 -4.36 -9.13
N SER A 110 17.32 -3.76 -10.29
CA SER A 110 17.55 -2.32 -10.42
C SER A 110 16.26 -1.51 -10.49
N ILE A 111 15.10 -2.16 -10.57
CA ILE A 111 13.79 -1.53 -10.74
C ILE A 111 13.26 -1.17 -9.34
N ASN A 112 13.27 0.13 -9.02
CA ASN A 112 12.70 0.64 -7.78
C ASN A 112 11.23 1.08 -8.01
N PRO A 113 10.24 0.44 -7.36
CA PRO A 113 8.84 0.86 -7.44
C PRO A 113 8.52 2.05 -6.53
N ILE A 114 9.35 2.35 -5.52
CA ILE A 114 9.13 3.44 -4.57
C ILE A 114 9.47 4.78 -5.25
N ILE A 115 8.53 5.71 -5.21
CA ILE A 115 8.67 7.05 -5.80
C ILE A 115 9.07 8.07 -4.73
N GLN A 116 8.36 8.06 -3.60
CA GLN A 116 8.52 9.07 -2.55
C GLN A 116 8.07 8.51 -1.20
N LYS A 117 8.65 9.04 -0.12
CA LYS A 117 8.12 8.92 1.25
C LYS A 117 7.83 10.31 1.78
N ILE A 118 6.68 10.47 2.43
CA ILE A 118 6.21 11.75 3.00
C ILE A 118 5.98 11.52 4.49
N ASP A 119 6.65 12.29 5.33
CA ASP A 119 6.44 12.22 6.77
C ASP A 119 5.04 12.70 7.15
N VAL A 120 4.36 11.94 8.00
CA VAL A 120 3.04 12.28 8.55
C VAL A 120 3.05 12.15 10.07
N HIS A 121 2.12 12.82 10.74
CA HIS A 121 2.30 13.18 12.16
C HIS A 121 1.05 12.86 12.99
N TYR A 122 1.01 11.76 13.73
CA TYR A 122 1.92 10.63 13.73
C TYR A 122 1.16 9.31 13.73
N GLN A 123 1.85 8.23 13.32
CA GLN A 123 1.30 6.88 13.26
C GLN A 123 0.01 6.85 12.43
N ILE A 124 0.18 6.98 11.12
CA ILE A 124 -0.93 6.91 10.16
C ILE A 124 -1.62 5.55 10.20
N GLY A 125 -2.95 5.57 10.32
CA GLY A 125 -3.80 4.38 10.19
C GLY A 125 -4.31 4.25 8.75
N HIS A 126 -5.60 4.50 8.57
CA HIS A 126 -6.20 4.60 7.24
C HIS A 126 -5.64 5.80 6.48
N ILE A 127 -5.68 5.68 5.16
CA ILE A 127 -5.37 6.72 4.19
C ILE A 127 -6.40 6.61 3.07
N ASN A 128 -6.87 7.72 2.53
CA ASN A 128 -7.74 7.70 1.36
C ASN A 128 -7.48 8.90 0.45
N ALA A 129 -7.76 8.76 -0.84
CA ALA A 129 -7.64 9.82 -1.83
C ALA A 129 -8.99 10.18 -2.42
N SER A 130 -9.11 11.40 -2.96
CA SER A 130 -10.33 11.87 -3.61
C SER A 130 -10.76 10.90 -4.71
N MET A 131 -11.97 10.34 -4.55
CA MET A 131 -12.59 9.36 -5.44
C MET A 131 -11.78 8.05 -5.64
N SER A 132 -10.79 7.77 -4.79
CA SER A 132 -9.83 6.66 -4.94
C SER A 132 -10.45 5.26 -4.94
N GLU A 133 -11.65 5.09 -4.40
CA GLU A 133 -12.35 3.79 -4.33
C GLU A 133 -13.42 3.68 -5.42
N THR A 134 -13.32 4.51 -6.46
CA THR A 134 -14.22 4.55 -7.60
C THR A 134 -13.43 4.57 -8.91
N LYS A 135 -14.11 4.47 -10.04
CA LYS A 135 -13.49 4.66 -11.37
C LYS A 135 -13.10 6.11 -11.67
N GLU A 136 -13.52 7.04 -10.82
CA GLU A 136 -13.34 8.48 -10.99
C GLU A 136 -12.23 9.05 -10.09
N ALA A 137 -11.32 8.19 -9.61
CA ALA A 137 -10.11 8.64 -8.94
C ALA A 137 -9.49 9.81 -9.73
N ASP A 138 -9.20 10.92 -9.06
CA ASP A 138 -8.80 12.16 -9.75
C ASP A 138 -7.33 12.53 -9.51
N GLY A 139 -6.69 11.89 -8.53
CA GLY A 139 -5.28 12.12 -8.17
C GLY A 139 -5.01 13.52 -7.63
N LYS A 140 -5.99 14.20 -7.00
CA LYS A 140 -5.81 15.55 -6.47
C LYS A 140 -5.44 15.60 -5.00
N TRP A 141 -6.22 14.92 -4.16
CA TRP A 141 -6.09 15.02 -2.71
C TRP A 141 -5.92 13.66 -2.06
N LEU A 142 -5.15 13.64 -0.98
CA LEU A 142 -4.93 12.48 -0.12
C LEU A 142 -5.12 12.92 1.34
N ILE A 143 -5.81 12.11 2.13
CA ILE A 143 -6.00 12.33 3.57
C ILE A 143 -5.32 11.20 4.33
N ALA A 144 -4.38 11.56 5.20
CA ALA A 144 -3.70 10.68 6.13
C ALA A 144 -4.33 10.77 7.52
N LEU A 145 -4.94 9.68 8.01
CA LEU A 145 -5.68 9.65 9.28
C LEU A 145 -4.75 9.18 10.42
N CYS A 146 -3.97 10.12 10.97
CA CYS A 146 -2.95 9.85 11.99
C CYS A 146 -3.54 9.70 13.40
N LYS A 147 -3.04 8.70 14.14
CA LYS A 147 -3.61 8.29 15.44
C LYS A 147 -3.08 9.04 16.63
N PHE A 148 -1.96 9.75 16.51
CA PHE A 148 -1.40 10.55 17.59
C PHE A 148 -1.03 11.94 17.08
N SER A 149 -1.65 12.99 17.62
CA SER A 149 -1.30 14.36 17.23
C SER A 149 -0.13 14.96 18.01
N LYS A 150 0.16 14.51 19.23
CA LYS A 150 1.31 14.97 20.03
C LYS A 150 1.42 16.51 20.08
N ASP A 151 2.51 17.05 19.55
CA ASP A 151 2.90 18.46 19.54
C ASP A 151 2.31 19.26 18.36
N ARG A 152 1.44 18.65 17.54
CA ARG A 152 0.90 19.31 16.33
C ARG A 152 -0.16 20.38 16.62
N PHE A 153 -0.71 20.41 17.83
CA PHE A 153 -1.77 21.35 18.25
C PHE A 153 -1.50 21.95 19.62
N LEU A 154 -2.32 22.92 20.04
CA LEU A 154 -2.33 23.39 21.42
C LEU A 154 -2.63 22.23 22.37
N ASN A 155 -1.92 22.16 23.50
CA ASN A 155 -2.16 21.13 24.51
C ASN A 155 -3.55 21.30 25.14
N VAL A 156 -4.37 20.26 25.06
CA VAL A 156 -5.75 20.22 25.57
C VAL A 156 -5.93 19.25 26.76
N GLY A 157 -4.82 18.80 27.35
CA GLY A 157 -4.83 17.88 28.48
C GLY A 157 -4.51 16.43 28.09
N PRO A 158 -4.85 15.44 28.94
CA PRO A 158 -4.40 14.06 28.73
C PRO A 158 -4.93 13.38 27.46
N LEU A 159 -6.13 13.75 26.99
CA LEU A 159 -6.73 13.22 25.77
C LEU A 159 -6.52 14.21 24.63
N HIS A 160 -5.63 13.87 23.69
CA HIS A 160 -5.34 14.67 22.52
C HIS A 160 -6.24 14.28 21.35
N PRO A 161 -6.53 15.20 20.40
CA PRO A 161 -7.21 14.83 19.16
C PRO A 161 -6.30 13.96 18.26
N GLU A 162 -6.88 13.27 17.30
CA GLU A 162 -6.18 12.74 16.13
C GLU A 162 -5.70 13.87 15.19
N ASN A 163 -5.00 13.52 14.10
CA ASN A 163 -4.51 14.50 13.13
C ASN A 163 -4.75 14.03 11.69
N ASP A 164 -5.79 14.54 11.06
CA ASP A 164 -6.13 14.23 9.68
C ASP A 164 -5.42 15.22 8.75
N GLN A 165 -4.37 14.75 8.07
CA GLN A 165 -3.53 15.61 7.24
C GLN A 165 -3.96 15.53 5.78
N LEU A 166 -4.32 16.69 5.21
CA LEU A 166 -4.53 16.85 3.77
C LEU A 166 -3.18 17.00 3.05
N ILE A 167 -2.99 16.21 2.00
CA ILE A 167 -1.77 16.18 1.18
C ILE A 167 -2.19 16.39 -0.28
N ASP A 168 -1.58 17.36 -0.94
CA ASP A 168 -1.70 17.54 -2.41
C ASP A 168 -0.89 16.46 -3.12
N ILE A 169 -1.56 15.71 -4.00
CA ILE A 169 -0.95 14.64 -4.81
C ILE A 169 -1.09 14.89 -6.32
N SER A 170 -1.46 16.10 -6.73
CA SER A 170 -1.69 16.47 -8.13
C SER A 170 -0.42 16.43 -9.01
N GLY A 171 0.77 16.51 -8.39
CA GLY A 171 2.08 16.43 -9.05
C GLY A 171 2.52 15.05 -9.55
#